data_AF-A0A5C9E0F2-F1
#
_entry.id   AF-A0A5C9E0F2-F1
#
_cell.length_a   1.000
_cell.length_b   1.000
_cell.length_c   1.000
_cell.angle_alpha   90.00
_cell.angle_beta   90.00
_cell.angle_gamma   90.00
#
_symmetry.space_group_name_H-M   'P 1'
#
loop_
_entity.id
_entity.type
_entity.pdbx_description
1 polymer ?
#
loop_
_entity_poly.entity_id
_entity_poly.type
_entity_poly.pdbx_seq_one_letter_code
_entity_poly.pdbx_strand_id
1 'polypeptide(L)'
;MPNYKKIAKRIAKSRIHYLFERATKTFPENRELANKYVDLARLYAQRVRIKIPKEWKRRICHKCKKFLYPSVNCRIRMQSRKGKGSHVSITCLDCGNVNRYYIKI
;
A
#
# COMPACT_ATOMS: atom_id res chain seq x y z
N MET A 1 -19.60 -10.24 26.81
CA MET A 1 -19.16 -8.86 26.49
C MET A 1 -18.48 -8.83 25.13
N PRO A 2 -18.87 -7.94 24.19
CA PRO A 2 -18.22 -7.87 22.89
C PRO A 2 -16.75 -7.46 23.07
N ASN A 3 -15.86 -8.22 22.43
CA ASN A 3 -14.43 -8.01 22.52
C ASN A 3 -14.06 -6.69 21.82
N TYR A 4 -13.94 -5.61 22.58
CA TYR A 4 -13.63 -4.25 22.11
C TYR A 4 -12.41 -4.22 21.17
N LYS A 5 -11.40 -5.07 21.42
CA LYS A 5 -10.23 -5.19 20.55
C LYS A 5 -10.60 -5.72 19.15
N LYS A 6 -11.53 -6.68 19.04
CA LYS A 6 -12.02 -7.17 17.73
C LYS A 6 -12.80 -6.09 16.99
N ILE A 7 -13.64 -5.32 17.70
CA ILE A 7 -14.40 -4.21 17.10
C ILE A 7 -13.46 -3.13 16.58
N ALA A 8 -12.49 -2.69 17.38
CA ALA A 8 -11.49 -1.70 16.99
C ALA A 8 -10.69 -2.15 15.75
N LYS A 9 -10.30 -3.43 15.67
CA LYS A 9 -9.65 -4.02 14.49
C LYS A 9 -10.53 -3.96 13.24
N ARG A 10 -11.82 -4.28 13.37
CA ARG A 10 -12.78 -4.22 12.26
C ARG A 10 -12.96 -2.79 11.76
N ILE A 11 -13.18 -1.84 12.66
CA ILE A 11 -13.34 -0.41 12.32
C ILE A 11 -12.07 0.13 11.66
N ALA A 12 -10.90 -0.18 12.21
CA ALA A 12 -9.62 0.24 11.64
C ALA A 12 -9.42 -0.33 10.23
N LYS A 13 -9.78 -1.60 9.99
CA LYS A 13 -9.72 -2.19 8.65
C LYS A 13 -10.62 -1.42 7.67
N SER A 14 -11.88 -1.17 8.02
CA SER A 14 -12.81 -0.40 7.18
C SER A 14 -12.30 1.02 6.89
N ARG A 15 -11.76 1.72 7.89
CA ARG A 15 -11.16 3.05 7.73
C ARG A 15 -9.95 3.04 6.80
N ILE A 16 -9.09 2.04 6.92
CA ILE A 16 -7.93 1.87 6.05
C ILE A 16 -8.37 1.73 4.59
N HIS A 17 -9.32 0.84 4.29
CA HIS A 17 -9.85 0.67 2.94
C HIS A 17 -10.39 2.00 2.38
N TYR A 18 -11.25 2.68 3.15
CA TYR A 18 -11.82 3.97 2.75
C TYR A 18 -10.76 5.04 2.45
N LEU A 19 -9.75 5.19 3.30
CA LEU A 19 -8.67 6.16 3.11
C LEU A 19 -7.84 5.87 1.86
N PHE A 20 -7.57 4.60 1.60
CA PHE A 20 -6.85 4.19 0.41
C PHE A 20 -7.64 4.37 -0.89
N GLU A 21 -8.95 4.13 -0.86
CA GLU A 21 -9.85 4.45 -1.97
C GLU A 21 -9.89 5.95 -2.25
N ARG A 22 -10.01 6.78 -1.21
CA ARG A 22 -9.93 8.24 -1.33
C ARG A 22 -8.58 8.69 -1.87
N ALA A 23 -7.47 8.15 -1.35
CA ALA A 23 -6.13 8.42 -1.88
C ALA A 23 -6.03 8.13 -3.38
N THR A 24 -6.66 7.04 -3.84
CA THR A 24 -6.65 6.67 -5.26
C THR A 24 -7.40 7.67 -6.14
N LYS A 25 -8.55 8.15 -5.67
CA LYS A 25 -9.36 9.13 -6.39
C LYS A 25 -8.72 10.52 -6.40
N THR A 26 -8.11 10.92 -5.30
CA THR A 26 -7.53 12.26 -5.12
C THR A 26 -6.13 12.38 -5.71
N PHE A 27 -5.38 11.29 -5.91
CA PHE A 27 -3.99 11.36 -6.37
C PHE A 27 -3.76 12.13 -7.69
N PRO A 28 -4.62 12.00 -8.73
CA PRO A 28 -4.46 12.76 -9.97
C PRO A 28 -4.57 14.28 -9.76
N GLU A 29 -5.45 14.71 -8.86
CA GLU A 29 -5.71 16.13 -8.58
C GLU A 29 -4.73 16.70 -7.55
N ASN A 30 -4.48 15.97 -6.46
CA ASN A 30 -3.64 16.41 -5.36
C ASN A 30 -2.85 15.24 -4.75
N ARG A 31 -1.58 15.16 -5.15
CA ARG A 31 -0.63 14.12 -4.69
C ARG A 31 -0.33 14.22 -3.19
N GLU A 32 -0.24 15.43 -2.65
CA GLU A 32 0.08 15.63 -1.23
C GLU A 32 -1.06 15.13 -0.34
N LEU A 33 -2.30 15.45 -0.70
CA LEU A 33 -3.48 15.01 0.04
C LEU A 33 -3.63 13.48 0.00
N ALA A 34 -3.39 12.87 -1.17
CA ALA A 34 -3.38 11.42 -1.29
C ALA A 34 -2.32 10.75 -0.40
N ASN A 35 -1.12 11.33 -0.30
CA ASN A 35 -0.08 10.84 0.61
C ASN A 35 -0.50 10.96 2.08
N LYS A 36 -1.13 12.08 2.47
CA LYS A 36 -1.67 12.28 3.83
C LYS A 36 -2.70 11.20 4.19
N TYR A 37 -3.60 10.83 3.27
CA TYR A 37 -4.54 9.72 3.51
C TYR A 37 -3.85 8.39 3.75
N VAL A 38 -2.80 8.07 2.98
CA VAL A 38 -2.01 6.85 3.16
C VAL A 38 -1.28 6.85 4.50
N ASP A 39 -0.73 7.98 4.92
CA ASP A 39 -0.07 8.11 6.22
C ASP A 39 -1.06 7.90 7.37
N LEU A 40 -2.25 8.49 7.29
CA LEU A 40 -3.32 8.22 8.26
C LEU A 40 -3.71 6.74 8.29
N ALA A 41 -3.88 6.11 7.14
CA ALA A 41 -4.19 4.68 7.05
C ALA A 41 -3.10 3.81 7.72
N ARG A 42 -1.82 4.17 7.51
CA ARG A 42 -0.68 3.49 8.15
C ARG A 42 -0.67 3.68 9.67
N LEU A 43 -0.97 4.89 10.15
CA LEU A 43 -1.08 5.19 11.59
C LEU A 43 -2.20 4.39 12.26
N TYR A 44 -3.37 4.28 11.62
CA TYR A 44 -4.45 3.41 12.12
C TYR A 44 -4.03 1.95 12.20
N ALA A 45 -3.33 1.44 11.18
CA ALA A 45 -2.83 0.07 11.16
C ALA A 45 -1.84 -0.19 12.31
N GLN A 46 -0.92 0.75 12.55
CA GLN A 46 0.08 0.67 13.61
C GLN A 46 -0.56 0.71 14.99
N ARG A 47 -1.47 1.67 15.25
CA ARG A 47 -2.14 1.85 16.54
C ARG A 47 -2.91 0.61 16.97
N VAL A 48 -3.61 -0.02 16.02
CA VAL A 48 -4.44 -1.21 16.29
C VAL A 48 -3.66 -2.52 16.07
N ARG A 49 -2.37 -2.43 15.71
CA ARG A 49 -1.46 -3.56 15.43
C ARG A 49 -2.05 -4.55 14.42
N ILE A 50 -2.59 -4.03 13.32
CA ILE A 50 -3.09 -4.82 12.20
C ILE A 50 -2.19 -4.69 10.98
N LYS A 51 -2.12 -5.75 10.17
CA LYS A 51 -1.46 -5.71 8.88
C LYS A 51 -2.35 -4.94 7.91
N ILE A 52 -1.77 -4.01 7.15
CA ILE A 52 -2.45 -3.38 6.02
C ILE A 52 -2.86 -4.50 5.03
N PRO A 53 -4.10 -4.48 4.50
CA PRO A 53 -4.55 -5.45 3.52
C PRO A 53 -3.57 -5.59 2.35
N LYS A 54 -3.41 -6.81 1.81
CA LYS A 54 -2.37 -7.12 0.82
C LYS A 54 -2.47 -6.25 -0.44
N GLU A 55 -3.68 -5.92 -0.87
CA GLU A 55 -3.97 -5.04 -2.01
C GLU A 55 -3.33 -3.65 -1.82
N TRP A 56 -3.52 -3.05 -0.65
CA TRP A 56 -3.04 -1.71 -0.31
C TRP A 56 -1.58 -1.70 0.07
N LYS A 57 -1.08 -2.78 0.68
CA LYS A 57 0.34 -2.89 1.04
C LYS A 57 1.25 -2.77 -0.19
N ARG A 58 0.82 -3.23 -1.37
CA ARG A 58 1.58 -3.11 -2.64
C ARG A 58 1.54 -1.70 -3.22
N ARG A 59 0.57 -0.88 -2.82
CA ARG A 59 0.36 0.51 -3.25
C ARG A 59 1.12 1.53 -2.37
N ILE A 60 2.10 1.08 -1.60
CA ILE A 60 2.90 1.92 -0.71
C ILE A 60 4.38 1.61 -0.95
N CYS A 61 5.20 2.66 -1.07
CA CYS A 61 6.64 2.48 -1.10
C CYS A 61 7.15 2.06 0.29
N HIS A 62 7.92 0.96 0.39
CA HIS A 62 8.42 0.52 1.69
C HIS A 62 9.52 1.46 2.25
N LYS A 63 10.17 2.27 1.39
CA LYS A 63 11.20 3.25 1.77
C LYS A 63 10.57 4.60 2.13
N CYS A 64 10.04 5.33 1.16
CA CYS A 64 9.51 6.69 1.36
C CYS A 64 8.09 6.74 1.91
N LYS A 65 7.39 5.60 2.03
CA LYS A 65 6.02 5.46 2.57
C LYS A 65 4.91 6.22 1.78
N LYS A 66 5.27 6.88 0.68
CA LYS A 66 4.34 7.53 -0.25
C LYS A 66 3.45 6.51 -0.97
N PHE A 67 2.30 6.99 -1.42
CA PHE A 67 1.36 6.23 -2.23
C PHE A 67 1.94 5.95 -3.62
N LEU A 68 1.82 4.71 -4.07
CA LEU A 68 2.24 4.28 -5.41
C LEU A 68 1.00 4.20 -6.30
N TYR A 69 0.88 5.14 -7.22
CA TYR A 69 -0.13 5.18 -8.25
C TYR A 69 0.47 4.64 -9.57
N PRO A 70 -0.06 3.51 -10.10
CA PRO A 70 0.41 2.93 -11.36
C PRO A 70 0.46 3.97 -12.48
N SER A 71 1.50 3.87 -13.32
CA SER A 71 1.73 4.73 -14.50
C SER A 71 2.11 6.19 -14.21
N VAL A 72 1.94 6.70 -12.99
CA VAL A 72 2.32 8.09 -12.66
C VAL A 72 3.65 8.14 -11.89
N ASN A 73 3.72 7.53 -10.70
CA ASN A 73 4.91 7.59 -9.84
C ASN A 73 5.50 6.22 -9.51
N CYS A 74 4.97 5.16 -10.11
CA CYS A 74 5.53 3.82 -9.98
C CYS A 74 5.59 3.09 -11.32
N ARG A 75 6.66 2.30 -11.48
CA ARG A 75 6.88 1.43 -12.63
C ARG A 75 6.73 -0.01 -12.18
N ILE A 76 5.75 -0.71 -12.76
CA ILE A 76 5.47 -2.12 -12.46
C ILE A 76 6.01 -2.95 -13.62
N ARG A 77 6.88 -3.92 -13.32
CA ARG A 77 7.41 -4.88 -14.31
C ARG A 77 7.27 -6.29 -13.78
N MET A 78 6.73 -7.17 -14.63
CA MET A 78 6.80 -8.61 -14.41
C MET A 78 8.11 -9.11 -14.99
N GLN A 79 8.89 -9.82 -14.19
CA GLN A 79 10.16 -10.41 -14.60
C GLN A 79 10.13 -11.90 -14.30
N SER A 80 10.46 -12.70 -15.32
CA SER A 80 10.77 -14.12 -15.14
C SER A 80 12.26 -14.30 -15.45
N ARG A 81 13.02 -14.77 -14.46
CA ARG A 81 14.44 -15.11 -14.64
C ARG A 81 14.61 -16.60 -14.41
N LYS A 82 15.25 -17.27 -15.38
CA LYS A 82 15.59 -18.70 -15.31
C LYS A 82 16.30 -18.97 -13.96
N GLY A 83 15.73 -19.86 -13.15
CA GLY A 83 16.24 -20.25 -11.82
C GLY A 83 15.86 -19.37 -10.62
N LYS A 84 15.16 -18.23 -10.78
CA LYS A 84 14.78 -17.35 -9.64
C LYS A 84 13.27 -17.09 -9.50
N GLY A 85 12.45 -17.77 -10.30
CA GLY A 85 10.99 -17.66 -10.28
C GLY A 85 10.45 -16.35 -10.87
N SER A 86 9.16 -16.37 -11.24
CA SER A 86 8.45 -15.19 -11.73
C SER A 86 8.16 -14.22 -10.59
N HIS A 87 8.48 -12.94 -10.76
CA HIS A 87 8.22 -11.92 -9.74
C HIS A 87 7.76 -10.59 -10.35
N VAL A 88 7.03 -9.83 -9.55
CA VAL A 88 6.60 -8.46 -9.86
C VAL A 88 7.52 -7.50 -9.13
N SER A 89 8.20 -6.65 -9.89
CA SER A 89 8.98 -5.53 -9.36
C SER A 89 8.18 -4.24 -9.50
N ILE A 90 8.04 -3.51 -8.40
CA ILE A 90 7.41 -2.20 -8.34
C ILE A 90 8.49 -1.19 -7.94
N THR A 91 8.92 -0.38 -8.90
CA THR A 91 9.91 0.68 -8.67
C THR A 91 9.19 1.99 -8.36
N CYS A 92 9.50 2.59 -7.23
CA CYS A 92 9.05 3.94 -6.89
C CYS A 92 9.91 4.96 -7.63
N LEU A 93 9.28 5.79 -8.47
CA LEU A 93 9.99 6.81 -9.25
C LEU A 93 10.38 8.02 -8.39
N ASP A 94 9.73 8.22 -7.23
CA ASP A 94 10.06 9.32 -6.31
C ASP A 94 11.35 9.07 -5.48
N CYS A 95 11.71 7.81 -5.20
CA CYS A 95 12.86 7.49 -4.32
C CYS A 95 13.78 6.37 -4.83
N GLY A 96 13.47 5.79 -5.99
CA GLY A 96 14.25 4.71 -6.62
C GLY A 96 14.09 3.32 -5.99
N ASN A 97 13.34 3.17 -4.88
CA ASN A 97 13.22 1.89 -4.19
C ASN A 97 12.43 0.86 -5.01
N VAL A 98 12.91 -0.39 -5.04
CA VAL A 98 12.27 -1.51 -5.76
C VAL A 98 11.65 -2.50 -4.78
N ASN A 99 10.32 -2.55 -4.74
CA ASN A 99 9.57 -3.56 -4.00
C ASN A 99 9.39 -4.81 -4.90
N ARG A 100 9.82 -5.99 -4.43
CA ARG A 100 9.70 -7.25 -5.19
C ARG A 100 8.67 -8.18 -4.53
N TYR A 101 7.76 -8.71 -5.34
CA TYR A 101 6.76 -9.69 -4.94
C TYR A 101 6.87 -10.94 -5.81
N TYR A 102 7.36 -12.03 -5.24
CA TYR A 102 7.47 -13.31 -5.93
C TYR A 102 6.08 -13.94 -6.11
N ILE A 103 5.81 -14.39 -7.34
CA ILE A 103 4.63 -15.18 -7.67
C ILE A 103 5.03 -16.62 -7.41
N LYS A 104 4.44 -17.23 -6.38
CA LYS A 104 4.49 -18.69 -6.26
C LYS A 104 3.46 -19.22 -7.26
N ILE A 105 3.96 -19.94 -8.27
CA ILE A 105 3.15 -20.82 -9.11
C ILE A 105 2.83 -22.06 -8.28
#